data_AF-A0A3P6G968-F1
#
_entry.id   AF-A0A3P6G968-F1
#
_cell.length_a   1.000
_cell.length_b   1.000
_cell.length_c   1.000
_cell.angle_alpha   90.00
_cell.angle_beta   90.00
_cell.angle_gamma   90.00
#
_symmetry.space_group_name_H-M   'P 1'
#
loop_
_entity.id
_entity.type
_entity.pdbx_description
1 polymer ?
#
loop_
_entity_poly.entity_id
_entity_poly.type
_entity_poly.pdbx_seq_one_letter_code
_entity_poly.pdbx_strand_id
1 'polypeptide(L)'
;MSTTTHMTILGMIFLLLAASCRSAAAFSLFLDDPCTVTDFPALCRGTIKGQKNVNAATDVAIAELMKRTRQARDIAKKELKVLDGGVSTCLSNFNSAFDNLDKALKNIKEGDRFSLNINLSAALTDYDTCSETMKGTPGNNAIYKSAGVLYKMADNCLALSTLFN
;
A
#
# COMPACT_ATOMS: atom_id res chain seq x y z
N MET A 1 -33.37 14.73 -52.97
CA MET A 1 -32.54 15.46 -51.99
C MET A 1 -32.57 14.68 -50.68
N SER A 2 -31.47 14.63 -49.91
CA SER A 2 -31.43 14.17 -48.51
C SER A 2 -30.83 12.79 -48.16
N THR A 3 -29.69 12.39 -48.76
CA THR A 3 -28.86 11.30 -48.20
C THR A 3 -27.37 11.65 -48.10
N THR A 4 -26.86 12.54 -48.97
CA THR A 4 -25.44 12.94 -48.98
C THR A 4 -25.04 13.88 -47.83
N THR A 5 -25.99 14.65 -47.28
CA THR A 5 -25.75 15.63 -46.20
C THR A 5 -25.61 14.99 -44.81
N HIS A 6 -26.18 13.80 -44.59
CA HIS A 6 -26.10 13.14 -43.28
C HIS A 6 -24.74 12.45 -43.06
N MET A 7 -24.12 11.95 -44.13
CA MET A 7 -22.85 11.22 -44.04
C MET A 7 -21.65 12.13 -43.77
N THR A 8 -21.73 13.41 -44.16
CA THR A 8 -20.69 14.42 -43.87
C THR A 8 -20.81 15.02 -42.47
N ILE A 9 -22.03 15.13 -41.92
CA ILE A 9 -22.25 15.66 -40.56
C ILE A 9 -21.77 14.64 -39.50
N LEU A 10 -22.02 13.34 -39.71
CA LEU A 10 -21.56 12.28 -38.80
C LEU A 10 -20.02 12.12 -38.77
N GLY A 11 -19.33 12.38 -39.88
CA GLY A 11 -17.86 12.35 -39.94
C GLY A 11 -17.19 13.50 -39.17
N MET A 12 -17.82 14.67 -39.14
CA MET A 12 -17.27 15.86 -38.44
C MET A 12 -17.42 15.76 -36.91
N ILE A 13 -18.43 15.04 -36.41
CA ILE A 13 -18.63 14.84 -34.97
C ILE A 13 -17.57 13.86 -34.40
N PHE A 14 -17.17 12.84 -35.17
CA PHE A 14 -16.12 11.90 -34.75
C PHE A 14 -14.72 12.52 -34.70
N LEU A 15 -14.43 13.51 -35.55
CA LEU A 15 -13.13 14.20 -35.56
C LEU A 15 -12.97 15.24 -34.43
N LEU A 16 -14.07 15.75 -33.88
CA LEU A 16 -14.03 16.72 -32.76
C LEU A 16 -13.85 16.06 -31.38
N LEU A 17 -14.15 14.76 -31.25
CA LEU A 17 -13.95 13.99 -30.01
C LEU A 17 -12.50 13.50 -29.82
N ALA A 18 -11.67 13.51 -30.87
CA ALA A 18 -10.27 13.10 -30.78
C ALA A 18 -9.33 14.22 -30.30
N ALA A 19 -9.79 15.48 -30.25
CA ALA A 19 -8.95 16.65 -29.97
C ALA A 19 -8.90 17.09 -28.49
N SER A 20 -9.56 16.35 -27.58
CA SER A 20 -9.58 16.66 -26.15
C SER A 20 -8.78 15.68 -25.28
N CYS A 21 -7.89 14.86 -25.85
CA CYS A 21 -6.78 14.27 -25.10
C CYS A 21 -5.67 15.34 -24.93
N ARG A 22 -6.00 16.45 -24.26
CA ARG A 22 -4.99 17.36 -23.75
C ARG A 22 -4.40 16.69 -22.52
N SER A 23 -3.20 16.14 -22.73
CA SER A 23 -2.21 15.70 -21.75
C SER A 23 -2.71 15.70 -20.31
N ALA A 24 -2.89 14.50 -19.74
CA ALA A 24 -2.67 14.34 -18.32
C ALA A 24 -1.20 14.69 -18.06
N ALA A 25 -0.91 15.98 -17.95
CA ALA A 25 0.32 16.44 -17.34
C ALA A 25 0.35 15.73 -15.99
N ALA A 26 1.33 14.85 -15.80
CA ALA A 26 1.59 14.22 -14.53
C ALA A 26 1.76 15.37 -13.54
N PHE A 27 0.68 15.68 -12.81
CA PHE A 27 0.70 16.69 -11.79
C PHE A 27 1.51 16.05 -10.67
N SER A 28 2.83 16.27 -10.72
CA SER A 28 3.71 15.99 -9.60
C SER A 28 3.22 16.89 -8.48
N LEU A 29 2.25 16.39 -7.71
CA LEU A 29 1.86 16.95 -6.42
C LEU A 29 3.13 16.96 -5.58
N PHE A 30 3.84 18.10 -5.62
CA PHE A 30 4.83 18.42 -4.63
C PHE A 30 4.06 18.69 -3.33
N LEU A 31 3.61 17.62 -2.70
CA LEU A 31 3.14 17.68 -1.33
C LEU A 31 4.38 17.94 -0.48
N ASP A 32 4.41 19.10 0.18
CA ASP A 32 5.46 19.42 1.16
C ASP A 32 5.56 18.36 2.26
N ASP A 33 4.44 17.68 2.52
CA ASP A 33 4.32 16.56 3.43
C ASP A 33 3.41 15.46 2.82
N PRO A 34 3.99 14.35 2.32
CA PRO A 34 3.22 13.27 1.71
C PRO A 34 2.38 12.49 2.74
N CYS A 35 2.61 12.66 4.05
CA CYS A 35 1.83 11.99 5.09
C CYS A 35 0.45 12.61 5.32
N THR A 36 0.11 13.71 4.66
CA THR A 36 -1.19 14.39 4.83
C THR A 36 -2.37 13.58 4.29
N VAL A 37 -2.14 12.61 3.40
CA VAL A 37 -3.17 11.75 2.82
C VAL A 37 -3.40 10.45 3.61
N THR A 38 -2.63 10.20 4.66
CA THR A 38 -2.64 8.93 5.39
C THR A 38 -3.54 9.02 6.62
N ASP A 39 -4.18 7.92 7.01
CA ASP A 39 -5.00 7.87 8.22
C ASP A 39 -4.17 7.94 9.52
N PHE A 40 -2.88 7.61 9.45
CA PHE A 40 -1.95 7.66 10.59
C PHE A 40 -0.76 8.60 10.32
N PRO A 41 -0.99 9.92 10.20
CA PRO A 41 0.02 10.86 9.69
C PRO A 41 1.23 11.02 10.62
N ALA A 42 1.04 10.97 11.94
CA ALA A 42 2.16 11.01 12.89
C ALA A 42 3.08 9.78 12.75
N LEU A 43 2.49 8.59 12.57
CA LEU A 43 3.24 7.35 12.32
C LEU A 43 3.95 7.39 10.97
N CYS A 44 3.29 7.89 9.92
CA CYS A 44 3.88 8.07 8.61
C CYS A 44 5.13 8.96 8.70
N ARG A 45 5.03 10.15 9.31
CA ARG A 45 6.16 11.09 9.44
C ARG A 45 7.35 10.49 10.20
N GLY A 46 7.06 9.75 11.28
CA GLY A 46 8.10 9.04 12.03
C GLY A 46 8.76 7.91 11.23
N THR A 47 8.05 7.33 10.25
CA THR A 47 8.53 6.24 9.40
C THR A 47 9.38 6.76 8.24
N ILE A 48 8.91 7.79 7.52
CA ILE A 48 9.56 8.28 6.30
C ILE A 48 10.74 9.22 6.57
N LYS A 49 11.02 9.57 7.84
CA LYS A 49 12.20 10.35 8.26
C LYS A 49 12.42 11.65 7.48
N GLY A 50 11.33 12.35 7.15
CA GLY A 50 11.37 13.64 6.46
C GLY A 50 11.51 13.57 4.94
N GLN A 51 11.37 12.40 4.32
CA GLN A 51 11.32 12.31 2.85
C GLN A 51 10.12 13.08 2.29
N LYS A 52 10.40 13.97 1.33
CA LYS A 52 9.37 14.76 0.64
C LYS A 52 9.04 14.22 -0.75
N ASN A 53 10.02 13.61 -1.42
CA ASN A 53 9.77 12.93 -2.67
C ASN A 53 8.87 11.71 -2.39
N VAL A 54 7.71 11.65 -3.03
CA VAL A 54 6.72 10.60 -2.76
C VAL A 54 7.30 9.21 -3.03
N ASN A 55 8.00 9.00 -4.13
CA ASN A 55 8.53 7.68 -4.47
C ASN A 55 9.56 7.21 -3.43
N ALA A 56 10.45 8.11 -2.99
CA ALA A 56 11.40 7.82 -1.92
C ALA A 56 10.72 7.63 -0.56
N ALA A 57 9.67 8.40 -0.25
CA ALA A 57 8.89 8.27 0.97
C ALA A 57 8.18 6.91 1.02
N THR A 58 7.56 6.49 -0.09
CA THR A 58 6.91 5.18 -0.24
C THR A 58 7.92 4.04 -0.11
N ASP A 59 9.07 4.11 -0.79
CA ASP A 59 10.14 3.11 -0.69
C ASP A 59 10.65 2.95 0.76
N VAL A 60 10.96 4.06 1.43
CA VAL A 60 11.40 4.06 2.84
C VAL A 60 10.31 3.51 3.77
N ALA A 61 9.05 3.86 3.55
CA ALA A 61 7.93 3.37 4.36
C ALA A 61 7.79 1.85 4.24
N ILE A 62 7.84 1.31 3.03
CA ILE A 62 7.75 -0.13 2.76
C ILE A 62 8.95 -0.87 3.34
N ALA A 63 10.16 -0.33 3.20
CA ALA A 63 11.37 -0.94 3.74
C ALA A 63 11.35 -1.01 5.29
N GLU A 64 10.90 0.06 5.95
CA GLU A 64 10.76 0.06 7.42
C GLU A 64 9.63 -0.87 7.88
N LEU A 65 8.51 -0.94 7.14
CA LEU A 65 7.45 -1.91 7.38
C LEU A 65 7.99 -3.34 7.26
N MET A 66 8.67 -3.68 6.16
CA MET A 66 9.28 -5.00 5.92
C MET A 66 10.25 -5.42 7.04
N LYS A 67 11.06 -4.47 7.54
CA LYS A 67 11.95 -4.69 8.68
C LYS A 67 11.17 -5.05 9.95
N ARG A 68 10.08 -4.34 10.26
CA ARG A 68 9.26 -4.62 11.45
C ARG A 68 8.44 -5.90 11.30
N THR A 69 8.00 -6.23 10.11
CA THR A 69 7.36 -7.52 9.80
C THR A 69 8.30 -8.67 10.07
N ARG A 70 9.59 -8.54 9.70
CA ARG A 70 10.62 -9.53 10.07
C ARG A 70 10.74 -9.68 11.59
N GLN A 71 10.74 -8.59 12.34
CA GLN A 71 10.79 -8.64 13.81
C GLN A 71 9.55 -9.35 14.38
N ALA A 72 8.36 -9.06 13.86
CA ALA A 72 7.12 -9.72 14.28
C ALA A 72 7.12 -11.22 13.96
N ARG A 73 7.68 -11.64 12.81
CA ARG A 73 7.91 -13.06 12.48
C ARG A 73 8.82 -13.73 13.51
N ASP A 74 9.91 -13.08 13.88
CA ASP A 74 10.87 -13.65 14.83
C ASP A 74 10.28 -13.79 16.24
N ILE A 75 9.41 -12.86 16.63
CA ILE A 75 8.60 -12.96 17.86
C ILE A 75 7.64 -14.15 17.74
N ALA A 76 6.84 -14.21 16.68
CA ALA A 76 5.85 -15.27 16.49
C ALA A 76 6.49 -16.67 16.43
N LYS A 77 7.66 -16.83 15.79
CA LYS A 77 8.43 -18.10 15.80
C LYS A 77 8.86 -18.54 17.19
N LYS A 78 9.20 -17.58 18.06
CA LYS A 78 9.59 -17.87 19.45
C LYS A 78 8.37 -18.26 20.27
N GLU A 79 7.28 -17.51 20.15
CA GLU A 79 6.04 -17.73 20.91
C GLU A 79 5.29 -18.99 20.48
N LEU A 80 5.39 -19.39 19.21
CA LEU A 80 4.75 -20.62 18.70
C LEU A 80 5.17 -21.89 19.44
N LYS A 81 6.35 -21.88 20.08
CA LYS A 81 6.83 -23.01 20.88
C LYS A 81 6.11 -23.16 22.22
N VAL A 82 5.35 -22.15 22.62
CA VAL A 82 4.79 -22.02 23.98
C VAL A 82 3.28 -21.76 23.96
N LEU A 83 2.75 -21.16 22.89
CA LEU A 83 1.36 -20.73 22.78
C LEU A 83 0.68 -21.37 21.56
N ASP A 84 -0.49 -21.97 21.76
CA ASP A 84 -1.44 -22.36 20.70
C ASP A 84 -2.72 -21.53 20.85
N GLY A 85 -2.78 -20.44 20.10
CA GLY A 85 -3.79 -19.38 20.25
C GLY A 85 -3.68 -18.34 19.14
N GLY A 86 -3.65 -18.79 17.88
CA GLY A 86 -3.57 -17.91 16.71
C GLY A 86 -2.16 -17.52 16.25
N VAL A 87 -1.12 -17.86 17.03
CA VAL A 87 0.28 -17.53 16.73
C VAL A 87 0.75 -18.13 15.40
N SER A 88 0.35 -19.36 15.08
CA SER A 88 0.67 -20.02 13.80
C SER A 88 0.07 -19.26 12.61
N THR A 89 -1.19 -18.84 12.73
CA THR A 89 -1.88 -17.99 11.74
C THR A 89 -1.16 -16.66 11.58
N CYS A 90 -0.79 -16.00 12.67
CA CYS A 90 -0.01 -14.77 12.61
C CYS A 90 1.36 -14.95 11.95
N LEU A 91 2.08 -16.02 12.28
CA LEU A 91 3.37 -16.32 11.64
C LEU A 91 3.20 -16.52 10.12
N SER A 92 2.16 -17.24 9.70
CA SER A 92 1.83 -17.44 8.29
C SER A 92 1.56 -16.11 7.59
N ASN A 93 0.66 -15.30 8.14
CA ASN A 93 0.31 -13.98 7.60
C ASN A 93 1.52 -13.02 7.57
N PHE A 94 2.37 -13.01 8.59
CA PHE A 94 3.58 -12.19 8.56
C PHE A 94 4.60 -12.67 7.50
N ASN A 95 4.65 -13.97 7.17
CA ASN A 95 5.46 -14.43 6.04
C ASN A 95 4.86 -13.95 4.71
N SER A 96 3.55 -14.12 4.51
CA SER A 96 2.84 -13.63 3.31
C SER A 96 3.03 -12.12 3.12
N ALA A 97 2.84 -11.34 4.18
CA ALA A 97 3.01 -9.90 4.15
C ALA A 97 4.45 -9.52 3.80
N PHE A 98 5.44 -10.24 4.33
CA PHE A 98 6.85 -10.00 4.00
C PHE A 98 7.12 -10.23 2.50
N ASP A 99 6.59 -11.31 1.92
CA ASP A 99 6.75 -11.63 0.50
C ASP A 99 6.03 -10.60 -0.39
N ASN A 100 4.87 -10.11 0.03
CA ASN A 100 4.14 -9.04 -0.64
C ASN A 100 4.92 -7.71 -0.59
N LEU A 101 5.55 -7.38 0.54
CA LEU A 101 6.38 -6.17 0.66
C LEU A 101 7.65 -6.24 -0.21
N ASP A 102 8.27 -7.42 -0.32
CA ASP A 102 9.41 -7.62 -1.24
C ASP A 102 9.00 -7.38 -2.70
N LYS A 103 7.82 -7.87 -3.10
CA LYS A 103 7.23 -7.57 -4.42
C LYS A 103 6.92 -6.09 -4.57
N ALA A 104 6.34 -5.44 -3.55
CA ALA A 104 6.03 -4.02 -3.59
C ALA A 104 7.28 -3.15 -3.84
N LEU A 105 8.42 -3.47 -3.21
CA LEU A 105 9.70 -2.79 -3.48
C LEU A 105 10.21 -3.01 -4.91
N LYS A 106 9.95 -4.17 -5.52
CA LYS A 106 10.26 -4.41 -6.94
C LYS A 106 9.36 -3.58 -7.86
N ASN A 107 8.07 -3.55 -7.56
CA ASN A 107 7.08 -2.79 -8.33
C ASN A 107 7.40 -1.28 -8.35
N ILE A 108 7.94 -0.73 -7.25
CA ILE A 108 8.45 0.65 -7.23
C ILE A 108 9.55 0.86 -8.29
N LYS A 109 10.51 -0.05 -8.40
CA LYS A 109 11.62 0.05 -9.36
C LYS A 109 11.14 -0.10 -10.80
N GLU A 110 10.12 -0.91 -11.00
CA GLU A 110 9.51 -1.18 -12.31
C GLU A 110 8.48 -0.12 -12.71
N GLY A 111 8.09 0.77 -11.80
CA GLY A 111 7.01 1.75 -12.02
C GLY A 111 5.61 1.11 -12.07
N ASP A 112 5.45 -0.13 -11.62
CA ASP A 112 4.17 -0.84 -11.64
C ASP A 112 3.28 -0.45 -10.45
N ARG A 113 2.55 0.65 -10.64
CA ARG A 113 1.63 1.20 -9.63
C ARG A 113 0.51 0.23 -9.25
N PHE A 114 0.02 -0.53 -10.22
CA PHE A 114 -1.12 -1.42 -10.01
C PHE A 114 -0.70 -2.61 -9.14
N SER A 115 0.41 -3.27 -9.49
CA SER A 115 0.96 -4.35 -8.68
C SER A 115 1.45 -3.85 -7.32
N LEU A 116 2.00 -2.64 -7.23
CA LEU A 116 2.34 -2.01 -5.95
C LEU A 116 1.12 -1.94 -5.01
N ASN A 117 0.00 -1.39 -5.49
CA ASN A 117 -1.22 -1.26 -4.73
C ASN A 117 -1.79 -2.63 -4.29
N ILE A 118 -1.79 -3.63 -5.19
CA ILE A 118 -2.25 -4.99 -4.87
C ILE A 118 -1.42 -5.61 -3.75
N ASN A 119 -0.09 -5.56 -3.86
CA ASN A 119 0.78 -6.19 -2.87
C ASN A 119 0.69 -5.47 -1.51
N LEU A 120 0.56 -4.14 -1.47
CA LEU A 120 0.35 -3.41 -0.23
C LEU A 120 -1.00 -3.71 0.42
N SER A 121 -2.06 -3.80 -0.38
CA SER A 121 -3.40 -4.18 0.09
C SER A 121 -3.40 -5.60 0.67
N ALA A 122 -2.69 -6.54 0.02
CA ALA A 122 -2.54 -7.90 0.53
C ALA A 122 -1.80 -7.92 1.88
N ALA A 123 -0.68 -7.19 2.00
CA ALA A 123 0.04 -7.08 3.27
C ALA A 123 -0.83 -6.45 4.38
N LEU A 124 -1.65 -5.45 4.06
CA LEU A 124 -2.62 -4.87 5.00
C LEU A 124 -3.60 -5.92 5.53
N THR A 125 -4.21 -6.71 4.63
CA THR A 125 -5.12 -7.81 4.98
C THR A 125 -4.45 -8.89 5.83
N ASP A 126 -3.19 -9.23 5.54
CA ASP A 126 -2.43 -10.20 6.32
C ASP A 126 -2.28 -9.73 7.80
N TYR A 127 -1.99 -8.44 8.02
CA TYR A 127 -1.90 -7.88 9.38
C TYR A 127 -3.25 -7.81 10.08
N ASP A 128 -4.30 -7.42 9.37
CA ASP A 128 -5.67 -7.38 9.91
C ASP A 128 -6.13 -8.77 10.35
N THR A 129 -5.91 -9.78 9.50
CA THR A 129 -6.24 -11.18 9.78
C THR A 129 -5.52 -11.67 11.04
N CYS A 130 -4.22 -11.37 11.18
CA CYS A 130 -3.49 -11.71 12.40
C CYS A 130 -4.05 -10.98 13.63
N SER A 131 -4.35 -9.69 13.52
CA SER A 131 -4.93 -8.89 14.61
C SER A 131 -6.26 -9.48 15.08
N GLU A 132 -7.18 -9.77 14.16
CA GLU A 132 -8.48 -10.36 14.50
C GLU A 132 -8.35 -11.77 15.07
N THR A 133 -7.40 -12.58 14.56
CA THR A 133 -7.14 -13.93 15.11
C THR A 133 -6.66 -13.87 16.57
N MET A 134 -5.85 -12.87 16.91
CA MET A 134 -5.30 -12.71 18.26
C MET A 134 -6.23 -11.92 19.19
N LYS A 135 -7.37 -11.41 18.70
CA LYS A 135 -8.31 -10.59 19.46
C LYS A 135 -8.86 -11.33 20.68
N GLY A 136 -8.89 -10.66 21.82
CA GLY A 136 -9.32 -11.27 23.08
C GLY A 136 -8.27 -12.16 23.76
N THR A 137 -7.09 -12.34 23.17
CA THR A 137 -5.95 -12.97 23.86
C THR A 137 -5.61 -12.16 25.13
N PRO A 138 -5.61 -12.78 26.33
CA PRO A 138 -5.37 -12.04 27.56
C PRO A 138 -3.96 -11.41 27.60
N GLY A 139 -3.89 -10.19 28.12
CA GLY A 139 -2.63 -9.53 28.47
C GLY A 139 -1.97 -8.71 27.35
N ASN A 140 -0.77 -8.23 27.66
CA ASN A 140 0.09 -7.44 26.77
C ASN A 140 0.76 -8.34 25.71
N ASN A 141 -0.02 -8.96 24.83
CA ASN A 141 0.50 -9.87 23.81
C ASN A 141 1.26 -9.09 22.72
N ALA A 142 2.54 -9.43 22.53
CA ALA A 142 3.43 -8.73 21.61
C ALA A 142 3.04 -8.94 20.13
N ILE A 143 2.48 -10.09 19.77
CA ILE A 143 2.03 -10.40 18.41
C ILE A 143 0.83 -9.53 18.05
N TYR A 144 -0.20 -9.48 18.89
CA TYR A 144 -1.39 -8.64 18.66
C TYR A 144 -1.00 -7.17 18.49
N LYS A 145 -0.14 -6.66 19.37
CA LYS A 145 0.37 -5.28 19.27
C LYS A 145 1.18 -5.03 18.00
N SER A 146 2.01 -6.00 17.62
CA SER A 146 2.80 -5.91 16.39
C SER A 146 1.88 -5.87 15.17
N ALA A 147 0.89 -6.76 15.07
CA ALA A 147 -0.09 -6.79 14.00
C ALA A 147 -0.82 -5.45 13.85
N GLY A 148 -1.30 -4.88 14.95
CA GLY A 148 -1.99 -3.60 14.93
C GLY A 148 -1.12 -2.41 14.49
N VAL A 149 0.18 -2.40 14.83
CA VAL A 149 1.12 -1.36 14.35
C VAL A 149 1.44 -1.58 12.87
N LEU A 150 1.70 -2.82 12.47
CA LEU A 150 2.03 -3.17 11.08
C LEU A 150 0.87 -2.88 10.13
N TYR A 151 -0.38 -3.12 10.56
CA TYR A 151 -1.59 -2.73 9.83
C TYR A 151 -1.58 -1.22 9.52
N LYS A 152 -1.39 -0.38 10.54
CA LYS A 152 -1.37 1.09 10.36
C LYS A 152 -0.23 1.56 9.46
N MET A 153 0.90 0.88 9.51
CA MET A 153 2.02 1.17 8.62
C MET A 153 1.72 0.74 7.18
N ALA A 154 1.09 -0.41 6.96
CA ALA A 154 0.68 -0.86 5.64
C ALA A 154 -0.36 0.07 5.02
N ASP A 155 -1.31 0.54 5.83
CA ASP A 155 -2.31 1.53 5.43
C ASP A 155 -1.64 2.83 4.96
N ASN A 156 -0.70 3.36 5.75
CA ASN A 156 0.11 4.51 5.35
C ASN A 156 0.87 4.25 4.04
N CYS A 157 1.46 3.07 3.86
CA CYS A 157 2.16 2.72 2.61
C CYS A 157 1.19 2.71 1.42
N LEU A 158 -0.01 2.16 1.61
CA LEU A 158 -1.05 2.12 0.58
C LEU A 158 -1.51 3.53 0.20
N ALA A 159 -1.76 4.39 1.19
CA ALA A 159 -2.09 5.79 0.96
C ALA A 159 -0.98 6.53 0.20
N LEU A 160 0.29 6.37 0.61
CA LEU A 160 1.44 6.93 -0.12
C LEU A 160 1.55 6.40 -1.56
N SER A 161 1.21 5.14 -1.81
CA SER A 161 1.22 4.55 -3.16
C SER A 161 0.24 5.21 -4.13
N THR A 162 -0.83 5.84 -3.63
CA THR A 162 -1.78 6.58 -4.48
C THR A 162 -1.15 7.84 -5.09
N LEU A 163 -0.13 8.37 -4.44
CA LEU A 163 0.63 9.56 -4.86
C LEU A 163 1.86 9.19 -5.71
N PHE A 164 2.27 7.92 -5.70
CA PHE A 164 3.44 7.41 -6.39
C PHE A 164 3.26 7.57 -7.90
N ASN A 165 4.26 8.10 -8.61
CA ASN A 165 4.18 8.41 -10.05
C ASN A 165 5.42 7.95 -10.80
#